data_AF-A0A7X8YRJ6-F1
#
_entry.id   AF-A0A7X8YRJ6-F1
#
_cell.length_a   1.000
_cell.length_b   1.000
_cell.length_c   1.000
_cell.angle_alpha   90.00
_cell.angle_beta   90.00
_cell.angle_gamma   90.00
#
_symmetry.space_group_name_H-M   'P 1'
#
loop_
_entity.id
_entity.type
_entity.pdbx_description
1 polymer ?
#
loop_
_entity_poly.entity_id
_entity_poly.type
_entity_poly.pdbx_seq_one_letter_code
_entity_poly.pdbx_strand_id
1 'polypeptide(L)'
;MKDLICDEFQNTVNNLLIRHHSVLDVTSKLNEATCRVNRSVIKAVTDCGCVSVEAKKIQLPDNVESINELKSYLDNHLRGQLCQQCREVVISELGKLLFYTAALCNTLDINLYDVFIKEYKEAEALGVYNMR
;
A
#
# COMPACT_ATOMS: atom_id res chain seq x y z
N MET A 1 -7.62 20.72 -3.42
CA MET A 1 -6.62 20.43 -2.36
C MET A 1 -6.08 19.02 -2.46
N LYS A 2 -6.91 17.96 -2.51
CA LYS A 2 -6.44 16.57 -2.70
C LYS A 2 -5.84 16.31 -4.09
N ASP A 3 -6.44 16.90 -5.12
CA ASP A 3 -5.96 16.89 -6.51
C ASP A 3 -4.57 17.52 -6.66
N LEU A 4 -4.45 18.77 -6.17
CA LEU A 4 -3.20 19.55 -6.17
C LEU A 4 -2.00 18.78 -5.58
N ILE A 5 -2.18 18.02 -4.50
CA ILE A 5 -1.08 17.24 -3.90
C ILE A 5 -0.62 16.12 -4.83
N CYS A 6 -1.55 15.43 -5.51
CA CYS A 6 -1.21 14.34 -6.42
C CYS A 6 -0.49 14.88 -7.65
N ASP A 7 -0.99 15.98 -8.22
CA ASP A 7 -0.37 16.66 -9.35
C ASP A 7 1.01 17.21 -9.00
N GLU A 8 1.17 17.92 -7.88
CA GLU A 8 2.46 18.43 -7.42
C GLU A 8 3.46 17.30 -7.19
N PHE A 9 3.03 16.20 -6.57
CA PHE A 9 3.87 15.03 -6.36
C PHE A 9 4.27 14.39 -7.69
N GLN A 10 3.32 14.09 -8.58
CA GLN A 10 3.58 13.47 -9.87
C GLN A 10 4.49 14.33 -10.76
N ASN A 11 4.28 15.66 -10.78
CA ASN A 11 5.13 16.61 -11.50
C ASN A 11 6.54 16.67 -10.90
N THR A 12 6.66 16.66 -9.57
CA THR A 12 7.96 16.61 -8.88
C THR A 12 8.72 15.33 -9.25
N VAL A 13 8.03 14.19 -9.27
CA VAL A 13 8.61 12.91 -9.71
C VAL A 13 9.07 12.99 -11.16
N ASN A 14 8.26 13.55 -12.06
CA ASN A 14 8.59 13.68 -13.48
C ASN A 14 9.93 14.42 -13.68
N ASN A 15 10.13 15.52 -12.95
CA ASN A 15 11.35 16.33 -13.01
C ASN A 15 12.59 15.58 -12.50
N LEU A 16 12.42 14.55 -11.68
CA LEU A 16 13.51 13.76 -11.10
C LEU A 16 13.90 12.54 -11.96
N LEU A 17 13.09 12.16 -12.96
CA LEU A 17 13.31 10.98 -13.82
C LEU A 17 14.31 11.22 -14.96
N ILE A 18 15.44 11.88 -14.68
CA ILE A 18 16.46 12.23 -15.69
C ILE A 18 17.18 10.97 -16.25
N ARG A 19 17.26 9.87 -15.48
CA ARG A 19 18.03 8.65 -15.84
C ARG A 19 17.22 7.39 -16.10
N HIS A 20 16.08 7.21 -15.45
CA HIS A 20 15.26 5.99 -15.52
C HIS A 20 13.93 6.30 -16.17
N HIS A 21 13.97 6.62 -17.46
CA HIS A 21 12.81 7.02 -18.25
C HIS A 21 12.22 5.85 -19.05
N SER A 22 12.96 4.75 -19.22
CA SER A 22 12.42 3.57 -19.87
C SER A 22 11.33 2.97 -18.99
N VAL A 23 10.20 2.59 -19.60
CA VAL A 23 9.13 1.85 -18.91
C VAL A 23 9.68 0.58 -18.22
N LEU A 24 10.69 -0.07 -18.82
CA LEU A 24 11.33 -1.25 -18.23
C LEU A 24 12.09 -0.91 -16.94
N ASP A 25 12.78 0.23 -16.90
CA ASP A 25 13.50 0.68 -15.71
C ASP A 25 12.52 1.05 -14.60
N VAL A 26 11.47 1.80 -14.94
CA VAL A 26 10.43 2.23 -14.00
C VAL A 26 9.71 1.03 -13.41
N THR A 27 9.26 0.08 -14.23
CA THR A 27 8.60 -1.14 -13.74
C THR A 27 9.53 -2.00 -12.90
N SER A 28 10.81 -2.12 -13.28
CA SER A 28 11.80 -2.86 -12.48
C SER A 28 12.04 -2.22 -11.12
N LYS A 29 12.12 -0.88 -11.06
CA LYS A 29 12.27 -0.13 -9.81
C LYS A 29 11.02 -0.16 -8.93
N LEU A 30 9.84 -0.14 -9.55
CA LEU A 30 8.58 -0.34 -8.84
C LEU A 30 8.56 -1.72 -8.15
N ASN A 31 8.97 -2.77 -8.85
CA ASN A 31 9.07 -4.11 -8.28
C ASN A 31 10.10 -4.18 -7.14
N GLU A 32 11.28 -3.57 -7.31
CA GLU A 32 12.28 -3.47 -6.25
C GLU A 32 11.71 -2.78 -4.99
N ALA A 33 10.97 -1.68 -5.17
CA ALA A 33 10.35 -0.96 -4.07
C ALA A 33 9.30 -1.81 -3.33
N THR A 34 8.44 -2.53 -4.07
CA THR A 34 7.49 -3.50 -3.49
C THR A 34 8.20 -4.55 -2.62
N CYS A 35 9.30 -5.12 -3.12
CA CYS A 35 10.09 -6.09 -2.34
C CYS A 35 10.69 -5.47 -1.07
N ARG A 36 11.13 -4.21 -1.12
CA ARG A 36 11.68 -3.50 0.06
C ARG A 36 10.62 -3.21 1.12
N VAL A 37 9.41 -2.84 0.72
CA VAL A 37 8.26 -2.71 1.63
C VAL A 37 8.01 -4.04 2.36
N ASN A 38 7.88 -5.14 1.61
CA ASN A 38 7.69 -6.47 2.20
C ASN A 38 8.82 -6.83 3.18
N ARG A 39 10.08 -6.59 2.78
CA ARG A 39 11.24 -6.85 3.64
C ARG A 39 11.22 -6.01 4.92
N SER A 40 10.79 -4.75 4.86
CA SER A 40 10.71 -3.89 6.05
C SER A 40 9.73 -4.44 7.09
N VAL A 41 8.58 -4.96 6.64
CA VAL A 41 7.58 -5.60 7.52
C VAL A 41 8.11 -6.93 8.06
N ILE A 42 8.72 -7.77 7.22
CA ILE A 42 9.33 -9.03 7.65
C ILE A 42 10.40 -8.79 8.72
N LYS A 43 11.26 -7.77 8.55
CA LYS A 43 12.30 -7.44 9.52
C LYS A 43 11.74 -6.89 10.83
N ALA A 44 10.60 -6.19 10.80
CA ALA A 44 9.94 -5.76 12.03
C ALA A 44 9.50 -6.96 12.89
N VAL A 45 9.15 -8.08 12.26
CA VAL A 45 8.80 -9.35 12.93
C VAL A 45 10.03 -10.15 13.34
N THR A 46 10.96 -10.36 12.40
CA THR A 46 12.03 -11.37 12.54
C THR A 46 13.31 -10.85 13.16
N ASP A 47 13.68 -9.60 12.87
CA ASP A 47 14.93 -9.00 13.33
C ASP A 47 14.68 -8.10 14.55
N CYS A 48 13.67 -7.22 14.49
CA CYS A 48 13.36 -6.28 15.57
C CYS A 48 12.48 -6.92 16.66
N GLY A 49 11.49 -7.74 16.28
CA GLY A 49 10.54 -8.36 17.20
C GLY A 49 9.54 -7.38 17.85
N CYS A 50 9.39 -6.14 17.35
CA CYS A 50 8.41 -5.19 17.90
C CYS A 50 6.96 -5.60 17.60
N VAL A 51 6.78 -6.44 16.60
CA VAL A 51 5.51 -7.09 16.25
C VAL A 51 5.73 -8.59 16.07
N SER A 52 4.67 -9.38 16.19
CA SER A 52 4.69 -10.81 15.88
C SER A 52 3.49 -11.19 15.02
N VAL A 53 3.59 -12.35 14.35
CA VAL A 53 2.52 -12.89 13.51
C VAL A 53 1.90 -14.09 14.22
N GLU A 54 0.62 -14.00 14.52
CA GLU A 54 -0.19 -15.11 15.02
C GLU A 54 -1.38 -15.30 14.07
N ALA A 55 -1.29 -16.31 13.20
CA ALA A 55 -2.31 -16.59 12.20
C ALA A 55 -3.03 -17.90 12.49
N LYS A 56 -4.36 -17.88 12.47
CA LYS A 56 -5.24 -19.05 12.67
C LYS A 56 -6.40 -18.97 11.69
N LYS A 57 -7.01 -20.11 11.38
CA LYS A 57 -8.26 -20.13 10.61
C LYS A 57 -9.32 -19.34 11.38
N ILE A 58 -9.92 -18.34 10.74
CA ILE A 58 -11.02 -17.55 11.31
C ILE A 58 -12.17 -18.50 11.63
N GLN A 59 -12.63 -18.48 12.88
CA GLN A 59 -13.80 -19.23 13.32
C GLN A 59 -15.02 -18.32 13.22
N LEU A 60 -15.85 -18.58 12.23
CA LEU A 60 -17.13 -17.90 12.07
C LEU A 60 -18.19 -18.68 12.85
N PRO A 61 -19.00 -18.02 13.70
CA PRO A 61 -20.15 -18.64 14.31
C PRO A 61 -21.16 -19.13 13.25
N ASP A 62 -21.93 -20.17 13.56
CA ASP A 62 -22.97 -20.66 12.65
C ASP A 62 -24.16 -19.68 12.50
N ASN A 63 -24.23 -18.67 13.37
CA ASN A 63 -25.34 -17.73 13.50
C ASN A 63 -24.97 -16.27 13.17
N VAL A 64 -24.02 -16.03 12.27
CA VAL A 64 -23.71 -14.65 11.84
C VAL A 64 -24.90 -14.05 11.08
N GLU A 65 -25.48 -12.97 11.62
CA GLU A 65 -26.74 -12.41 11.12
C GLU A 65 -26.52 -11.33 10.04
N SER A 66 -25.31 -10.75 9.95
CA SER A 66 -25.01 -9.71 8.97
C SER A 66 -23.54 -9.65 8.54
N ILE A 67 -23.28 -9.05 7.38
CA ILE A 67 -21.92 -8.83 6.86
C ILE A 67 -21.12 -7.85 7.75
N ASN A 68 -21.79 -6.90 8.40
CA ASN A 68 -21.11 -6.00 9.35
C ASN A 68 -20.59 -6.76 10.57
N GLU A 69 -21.30 -7.82 10.99
CA GLU A 69 -20.86 -8.70 12.06
C GLU A 69 -19.65 -9.55 11.60
N LEU A 70 -19.57 -9.98 10.34
CA LEU A 70 -18.37 -10.67 9.81
C LEU A 70 -17.08 -9.87 10.02
N LYS A 71 -17.14 -8.53 9.92
CA LYS A 71 -15.97 -7.66 10.11
C LYS A 71 -15.39 -7.73 11.53
N SER A 72 -16.21 -8.00 12.54
CA SER A 72 -15.73 -8.09 13.93
C SER A 72 -14.93 -9.37 14.20
N TYR A 73 -15.10 -10.40 13.36
CA TYR A 73 -14.36 -11.66 13.43
C TYR A 73 -13.10 -11.67 12.56
N LEU A 74 -12.86 -10.63 11.74
CA LEU A 74 -11.64 -10.53 10.94
C LEU A 74 -10.44 -10.25 11.84
N ASP A 75 -9.37 -10.99 11.60
CA ASP A 75 -8.08 -10.84 12.27
C ASP A 75 -7.01 -10.51 11.24
N ASN A 76 -6.23 -9.45 11.47
CA ASN A 76 -5.13 -9.07 10.59
C ASN A 76 -3.85 -9.88 10.87
N HIS A 77 -3.89 -10.81 11.83
CA HIS A 77 -2.82 -11.71 12.26
C HIS A 77 -1.56 -11.03 12.82
N LEU A 78 -1.59 -9.71 13.01
CA LEU A 78 -0.47 -8.95 13.55
C LEU A 78 -0.70 -8.67 15.04
N ARG A 79 0.33 -8.88 15.85
CA ARG A 79 0.32 -8.61 17.29
C ARG A 79 1.40 -7.60 17.65
N GLY A 80 1.11 -6.73 18.59
CA GLY A 80 1.99 -5.63 18.99
C GLY A 80 1.84 -4.40 18.11
N GLN A 81 2.79 -3.47 18.22
CA GLN A 81 2.82 -2.23 17.45
C GLN A 81 4.24 -1.97 16.96
N LEU A 82 4.37 -1.45 15.73
CA LEU A 82 5.66 -1.05 15.21
C LEU A 82 6.31 -0.01 16.14
N CYS A 83 7.55 -0.27 16.55
CA CYS A 83 8.38 0.73 17.21
C CYS A 83 8.67 1.89 16.24
N GLN A 84 9.12 3.03 16.77
CA GLN A 84 9.38 4.23 15.97
C GLN A 84 10.32 3.94 14.79
N GLN A 85 11.43 3.24 15.05
CA GLN A 85 12.41 2.93 14.02
C GLN A 85 11.83 2.07 12.89
N CYS A 86 11.12 0.99 13.20
CA CYS A 86 10.51 0.15 12.18
C CYS A 86 9.43 0.90 11.40
N ARG A 87 8.64 1.74 12.09
CA ARG A 87 7.63 2.59 11.45
C ARG A 87 8.24 3.56 10.45
N GLU A 88 9.33 4.23 10.80
CA GLU A 88 10.04 5.17 9.92
C GLU A 88 10.58 4.45 8.66
N VAL A 89 11.15 3.25 8.82
CA VAL A 89 11.62 2.44 7.68
C VAL A 89 10.45 2.05 6.77
N VAL A 90 9.34 1.54 7.32
CA VAL A 90 8.16 1.16 6.53
C VAL A 90 7.61 2.36 5.75
N ILE A 91 7.48 3.53 6.40
CA ILE A 91 7.02 4.76 5.75
C ILE A 91 7.96 5.16 4.62
N SER A 92 9.29 5.08 4.83
CA SER A 92 10.28 5.43 3.81
C SER A 92 10.18 4.51 2.59
N GLU A 93 10.05 3.20 2.79
CA GLU A 93 9.93 2.25 1.67
C GLU A 93 8.58 2.37 0.95
N LEU A 94 7.49 2.64 1.67
CA LEU A 94 6.19 2.97 1.06
C LEU A 94 6.27 4.26 0.22
N GLY A 95 7.00 5.28 0.70
CA GLY A 95 7.23 6.50 -0.06
C GLY A 95 7.96 6.26 -1.39
N LYS A 96 8.97 5.37 -1.40
CA LYS A 96 9.66 4.97 -2.64
C LYS A 96 8.74 4.18 -3.58
N LEU A 97 7.87 3.33 -3.03
CA LEU A 97 6.85 2.63 -3.82
C LEU A 97 5.94 3.65 -4.52
N LEU A 98 5.42 4.63 -3.79
CA LEU A 98 4.58 5.70 -4.34
C LEU A 98 5.32 6.54 -5.39
N PHE A 99 6.60 6.85 -5.16
CA PHE A 99 7.45 7.54 -6.14
C PHE A 99 7.49 6.79 -7.47
N TYR A 100 7.75 5.48 -7.45
CA TYR A 100 7.81 4.70 -8.69
C TYR A 100 6.43 4.44 -9.32
N THR A 101 5.36 4.43 -8.52
CA THR A 101 3.99 4.42 -9.06
C THR A 101 3.70 5.71 -9.82
N ALA A 102 4.02 6.88 -9.26
CA ALA A 102 3.87 8.16 -9.95
C ALA A 102 4.77 8.26 -11.20
N ALA A 103 5.98 7.69 -11.14
CA ALA A 103 6.86 7.60 -12.30
C ALA A 103 6.25 6.75 -13.43
N LEU A 104 5.58 5.65 -13.07
CA LEU A 104 4.87 4.82 -14.03
C LEU A 104 3.68 5.58 -14.64
N CYS A 105 2.92 6.32 -13.83
CA CYS A 105 1.86 7.20 -14.31
C CYS A 105 2.39 8.21 -15.34
N ASN A 106 3.49 8.90 -15.06
CA ASN A 106 4.13 9.81 -16.01
C ASN A 106 4.55 9.11 -17.31
N THR A 107 5.13 7.91 -17.21
CA THR A 107 5.59 7.14 -18.38
C THR A 107 4.44 6.69 -19.27
N LEU A 108 3.26 6.45 -18.69
CA LEU A 108 2.06 5.97 -19.39
C LEU A 108 1.06 7.08 -19.72
N ASP A 109 1.39 8.34 -19.47
CA ASP A 109 0.49 9.49 -19.62
C ASP A 109 -0.84 9.32 -18.85
N ILE A 110 -0.73 8.85 -17.61
CA ILE A 110 -1.86 8.65 -16.69
C ILE A 110 -1.79 9.69 -15.58
N ASN A 111 -2.92 10.32 -15.25
CA ASN A 111 -3.03 11.16 -14.07
C ASN A 111 -3.20 10.30 -12.80
N LEU A 112 -2.32 10.50 -11.80
CA LEU A 112 -2.32 9.75 -10.54
C LEU A 112 -3.55 10.03 -9.68
N TYR A 113 -4.07 11.27 -9.68
CA TYR A 113 -5.30 11.60 -8.98
C TYR A 113 -6.49 10.83 -9.55
N ASP A 114 -6.59 10.69 -10.87
CA ASP A 114 -7.64 9.88 -11.50
C ASP A 114 -7.58 8.41 -11.08
N VAL A 115 -6.38 7.84 -10.94
CA VAL A 115 -6.20 6.48 -10.40
C VAL A 115 -6.77 6.37 -9.00
N PHE A 116 -6.45 7.32 -8.11
CA PHE A 116 -7.00 7.36 -6.75
C PHE A 116 -8.52 7.51 -6.74
N ILE A 117 -9.07 8.42 -7.55
CA ILE A 117 -10.52 8.65 -7.60
C ILE A 117 -11.26 7.44 -8.13
N LYS A 118 -10.70 6.76 -9.13
CA LYS A 118 -11.29 5.52 -9.65
C LYS A 118 -11.34 4.44 -8.58
N GLU A 119 -10.21 4.12 -7.94
CA GLU A 119 -10.17 3.10 -6.90
C GLU A 119 -11.02 3.48 -5.69
N TYR A 120 -11.03 4.76 -5.29
CA TYR A 120 -11.85 5.24 -4.18
C TYR A 120 -13.35 5.03 -4.46
N LYS A 121 -13.82 5.37 -5.67
CA LYS A 121 -15.22 5.15 -6.07
C LYS A 121 -15.56 3.67 -6.15
N GLU A 122 -14.67 2.83 -6.66
CA GLU A 122 -14.86 1.37 -6.69
C GLU A 122 -14.98 0.82 -5.25
N ALA A 123 -14.10 1.25 -4.34
CA ALA A 123 -14.12 0.85 -2.93
C ALA A 123 -15.39 1.32 -2.21
N GLU A 124 -15.86 2.55 -2.47
CA GLU A 124 -17.09 3.10 -1.90
C GLU A 124 -18.34 2.40 -2.43
N ALA A 125 -18.42 2.17 -3.75
CA ALA A 125 -19.55 1.53 -4.40
C ALA A 125 -19.75 0.07 -3.97
N LEU A 126 -18.66 -0.64 -3.65
CA LEU A 126 -18.70 -2.03 -3.19
C LEU A 126 -19.05 -2.19 -1.71
N GLY A 127 -18.98 -1.11 -0.91
CA GLY A 127 -19.45 -1.10 0.49
C GLY A 127 -18.98 -2.30 1.34
N VAL A 128 -19.92 -3.04 1.92
CA VAL A 128 -19.65 -4.21 2.78
C VAL A 128 -19.21 -5.46 1.99
N TYR A 129 -19.28 -5.44 0.66
CA TYR A 129 -19.00 -6.59 -0.21
C TYR A 129 -17.55 -6.66 -0.72
N ASN A 130 -16.63 -5.87 -0.14
CA ASN A 130 -15.23 -5.89 -0.54
C ASN A 130 -14.55 -7.20 -0.11
N MET A 131 -14.48 -8.17 -1.05
CA MET A 131 -13.70 -9.41 -0.97
C MET A 131 -12.56 -9.42 -2.01
N ARG A 132 -11.84 -8.30 -2.15
CA ARG A 132 -10.52 -8.29 -2.84
C ARG A 132 -9.41 -8.66 -1.87
#